data_AF-A0A556THF2-F1
#
_entry.id   AF-A0A556THF2-F1
#
_cell.length_a   1.000
_cell.length_b   1.000
_cell.length_c   1.000
_cell.angle_alpha   90.00
_cell.angle_beta   90.00
_cell.angle_gamma   90.00
#
_symmetry.space_group_name_H-M   'P 1'
#
loop_
_entity.id
_entity.type
_entity.pdbx_description
1 polymer ?
#
loop_
_entity_poly.entity_id
_entity_poly.type
_entity_poly.pdbx_seq_one_letter_code
_entity_poly.pdbx_strand_id
1 'polypeptide(L)'
;MKLFTFFLFGILCISARAKESSPKVQVYSYGPGEFGKDNYLICHVSGFHPPDISIELLMDDVEIPGANQSDLAFEQGWMFYLTKSVPFKPQQGKEYICKVRHMQKTQTFVWPARILPSWLEVRCTEMHAAAGKSPTHELLWSWAQQNKTLADLMRVLEDMGHYRALEIFRSYDSYKDAPRSSSVQNISQPQNDKPRQDSDLNHECVFGEGKRKKAWLTYSEVKVGTRNFHQDLKIGGNAFAEVYKGKRGNENFVVKLFKQENKKSWKVLWERFRTEIEVLQFSDHPNILELWGGFSEDERYCLVYPFMPNGSLFHKLHNQVN
;
A
#
# COMPACT_ATOMS: atom_id res chain seq x y z
N MET A 1 -60.74 68.55 3.78
CA MET A 1 -60.75 67.51 4.84
C MET A 1 -60.15 66.24 4.27
N LYS A 2 -59.05 65.75 4.89
CA LYS A 2 -58.49 64.36 4.98
C LYS A 2 -58.71 63.42 3.77
N LEU A 3 -57.71 62.70 3.25
CA LEU A 3 -57.01 61.64 3.98
C LEU A 3 -55.75 61.16 3.20
N PHE A 4 -54.74 60.76 3.96
CA PHE A 4 -53.45 60.18 3.56
C PHE A 4 -53.56 58.92 2.70
N THR A 5 -52.63 58.74 1.74
CA THR A 5 -52.08 57.42 1.43
C THR A 5 -50.62 57.53 1.00
N PHE A 6 -49.72 57.19 1.93
CA PHE A 6 -48.31 56.95 1.71
C PHE A 6 -48.15 55.64 0.92
N PHE A 7 -47.48 55.66 -0.22
CA PHE A 7 -46.92 54.45 -0.83
C PHE A 7 -45.39 54.50 -0.69
N LEU A 8 -44.89 53.80 0.31
CA LEU A 8 -43.47 53.46 0.43
C LEU A 8 -43.08 52.52 -0.71
N PHE A 9 -42.31 53.00 -1.68
CA PHE A 9 -41.53 52.13 -2.56
C PHE A 9 -40.28 51.67 -1.79
N GLY A 10 -40.42 50.58 -1.04
CA GLY A 10 -39.28 49.84 -0.52
C GLY A 10 -38.64 49.05 -1.65
N ILE A 11 -37.56 49.57 -2.24
CA ILE A 11 -36.68 48.78 -3.10
C ILE A 11 -35.99 47.75 -2.20
N LEU A 12 -36.53 46.53 -2.16
CA LEU A 12 -35.88 45.40 -1.55
C LEU A 12 -34.69 45.02 -2.45
N CYS A 13 -33.52 45.62 -2.20
CA CYS A 13 -32.26 45.11 -2.72
C CYS A 13 -32.03 43.72 -2.12
N ILE A 14 -32.48 42.68 -2.82
CA ILE A 14 -32.11 41.31 -2.52
C ILE A 14 -30.61 41.22 -2.80
N SER A 15 -29.79 41.40 -1.77
CA SER A 15 -28.37 41.09 -1.85
C SER A 15 -28.27 39.59 -2.11
N ALA A 16 -27.99 39.20 -3.35
CA ALA A 16 -27.62 37.84 -3.71
C ALA A 16 -26.33 37.51 -2.97
N ARG A 17 -26.46 36.90 -1.79
CA ARG A 17 -25.31 36.43 -1.00
C ARG A 17 -24.82 35.15 -1.66
N ALA A 18 -23.83 35.29 -2.54
CA ALA A 18 -23.13 34.14 -3.08
C ALA A 18 -22.53 33.33 -1.93
N LYS A 19 -22.64 32.00 -2.01
CA LYS A 19 -22.20 31.08 -0.95
C LYS A 19 -20.68 31.11 -0.85
N GLU A 20 -20.15 31.61 0.27
CA GLU A 20 -18.72 31.60 0.55
C GLU A 20 -18.19 30.16 0.57
N SER A 21 -17.04 29.96 -0.05
CA SER A 21 -16.37 28.67 -0.12
C SER A 21 -14.88 28.86 0.16
N SER A 22 -14.38 28.11 1.15
CA SER A 22 -12.98 28.16 1.54
C SER A 22 -12.08 27.41 0.54
N PRO A 23 -10.84 27.88 0.33
CA PRO A 23 -9.92 27.27 -0.62
C PRO A 23 -9.50 25.85 -0.25
N LYS A 24 -9.34 25.03 -1.27
CA LYS A 24 -8.59 23.77 -1.23
C LYS A 24 -7.17 24.05 -1.71
N VAL A 25 -6.17 23.69 -0.92
CA VAL A 25 -4.77 24.04 -1.17
C VAL A 25 -3.93 22.78 -1.33
N GLN A 26 -3.05 22.78 -2.32
CA GLN A 26 -2.10 21.69 -2.59
C GLN A 26 -0.69 22.27 -2.74
N VAL A 27 0.29 21.75 -1.99
CA VAL A 27 1.68 22.26 -1.94
C VAL A 27 2.70 21.16 -2.23
N TYR A 28 3.65 21.48 -3.10
CA TYR A 28 3.89 20.55 -4.21
C TYR A 28 5.14 20.93 -4.99
N SER A 29 5.94 19.96 -5.45
CA SER A 29 7.14 20.21 -6.25
C SER A 29 7.01 19.69 -7.67
N TYR A 30 7.59 20.38 -8.66
CA TYR A 30 7.52 19.92 -10.06
C TYR A 30 8.16 18.54 -10.24
N GLY A 31 9.39 18.37 -9.75
CA GLY A 31 10.13 17.12 -9.76
C GLY A 31 10.30 16.51 -8.36
N PRO A 32 11.11 15.44 -8.25
CA PRO A 32 11.48 14.84 -6.98
C PRO A 32 12.05 15.84 -5.96
N GLY A 33 11.62 15.73 -4.70
CA GLY A 33 12.09 16.56 -3.57
C GLY A 33 13.51 16.22 -3.10
N GLU A 34 14.45 16.01 -4.02
CA GLU A 34 15.83 15.69 -3.70
C GLU A 34 16.60 16.91 -3.19
N PHE A 35 17.30 16.74 -2.07
CA PHE A 35 18.08 17.82 -1.48
C PHE A 35 19.22 18.28 -2.41
N GLY A 36 19.37 19.58 -2.55
CA GLY A 36 20.41 20.22 -3.35
C GLY A 36 20.17 20.26 -4.86
N LYS A 37 19.10 19.62 -5.37
CA LYS A 37 18.73 19.67 -6.79
C LYS A 37 17.77 20.82 -7.08
N ASP A 38 17.85 21.37 -8.28
CA ASP A 38 16.92 22.40 -8.78
C ASP A 38 15.50 21.83 -8.91
N ASN A 39 14.51 22.60 -8.43
CA ASN A 39 13.10 22.24 -8.51
C ASN A 39 12.22 23.50 -8.50
N TYR A 40 10.91 23.32 -8.58
CA TYR A 40 9.91 24.38 -8.44
C TYR A 40 8.93 24.02 -7.34
N LEU A 41 8.77 24.92 -6.37
CA LEU A 41 7.74 24.84 -5.34
C LEU A 41 6.47 25.46 -5.92
N ILE A 42 5.37 24.74 -5.82
CA ILE A 42 4.10 25.04 -6.44
C ILE A 42 3.04 24.98 -5.35
N CYS A 43 2.18 25.99 -5.33
CA CYS A 43 0.99 26.04 -4.51
C CYS A 43 -0.22 26.26 -5.42
N HIS A 44 -1.02 25.20 -5.55
CA HIS A 44 -2.27 25.22 -6.32
C HIS A 44 -3.43 25.43 -5.36
N VAL A 45 -4.26 26.43 -5.64
CA VAL A 45 -5.42 26.79 -4.81
C VAL A 45 -6.66 26.78 -5.67
N SER A 46 -7.68 26.04 -5.24
CA SER A 46 -8.91 25.84 -6.01
C SER A 46 -10.16 25.82 -5.13
N GLY A 47 -11.33 25.91 -5.76
CA GLY A 47 -12.60 25.73 -5.07
C GLY A 47 -12.92 26.83 -4.07
N PHE A 48 -12.47 28.07 -4.28
CA PHE A 48 -12.76 29.20 -3.40
C PHE A 48 -13.68 30.23 -4.04
N HIS A 49 -14.43 30.94 -3.19
CA HIS A 49 -15.27 32.07 -3.54
C HIS A 49 -15.52 32.90 -2.27
N PRO A 50 -15.44 34.24 -2.27
CA PRO A 50 -15.19 35.19 -3.38
C PRO A 50 -13.72 35.18 -3.87
N PRO A 51 -13.36 35.91 -4.96
CA PRO A 51 -12.01 35.84 -5.58
C PRO A 51 -10.88 36.51 -4.79
N ASP A 52 -11.14 37.12 -3.63
CA ASP A 52 -10.12 37.78 -2.81
C ASP A 52 -9.23 36.75 -2.08
N ILE A 53 -8.03 36.52 -2.62
CA ILE A 53 -7.05 35.59 -2.10
C ILE A 53 -5.62 36.11 -2.25
N SER A 54 -4.76 35.80 -1.28
CA SER A 54 -3.32 36.06 -1.34
C SER A 54 -2.55 34.78 -1.02
N ILE A 55 -1.46 34.54 -1.76
CA ILE A 55 -0.60 33.36 -1.59
C ILE A 55 0.83 33.82 -1.40
N GLU A 56 1.52 33.29 -0.38
CA GLU A 56 2.93 33.52 -0.07
C GLU A 56 3.65 32.16 -0.07
N LEU A 57 4.82 32.09 -0.71
CA LEU A 57 5.68 30.92 -0.70
C LEU A 57 6.92 31.24 0.15
N LEU A 58 7.08 30.54 1.26
CA LEU A 58 8.03 30.85 2.31
C LEU A 58 9.06 29.73 2.45
N MET A 59 10.28 30.10 2.86
CA MET A 59 11.32 29.20 3.36
C MET A 59 11.71 29.70 4.76
N ASP A 60 11.52 28.88 5.80
CA ASP A 60 11.70 29.26 7.21
C ASP A 60 11.04 30.63 7.52
N ASP A 61 9.76 30.78 7.15
CA ASP A 61 8.96 32.01 7.30
C ASP A 61 9.40 33.24 6.49
N VAL A 62 10.41 33.11 5.61
CA VAL A 62 10.86 34.20 4.72
C VAL A 62 10.36 33.97 3.29
N GLU A 63 9.74 34.98 2.67
CA GLU A 63 9.22 34.85 1.30
C GLU A 63 10.33 34.62 0.28
N ILE A 64 10.13 33.62 -0.58
CA ILE A 64 11.07 33.26 -1.65
C ILE A 64 10.84 34.22 -2.82
N PRO A 65 11.86 35.00 -3.24
CA PRO A 65 11.71 35.96 -4.32
C PRO A 65 11.56 35.27 -5.69
N GLY A 66 10.96 35.98 -6.65
CA GLY A 66 10.83 35.49 -8.03
C GLY A 66 9.69 34.49 -8.25
N ALA A 67 8.69 34.48 -7.36
CA ALA A 67 7.49 33.68 -7.55
C ALA A 67 6.64 34.18 -8.72
N ASN A 68 6.17 33.26 -9.56
CA ASN A 68 5.22 33.49 -10.63
C ASN A 68 3.81 33.08 -10.16
N GLN A 69 2.78 33.80 -10.58
CA GLN A 69 1.39 33.49 -10.28
C GLN A 69 0.58 33.44 -11.58
N SER A 70 -0.22 32.39 -11.75
CA SER A 70 -1.15 32.30 -12.87
C SER A 70 -2.28 33.32 -12.74
N ASP A 71 -2.89 33.64 -13.87
CA ASP A 71 -4.16 34.39 -13.87
C ASP A 71 -5.23 33.64 -13.07
N LEU A 72 -6.16 34.42 -12.51
CA LEU A 72 -7.32 33.90 -11.81
C LEU A 72 -8.28 33.28 -12.83
N ALA A 73 -8.57 31.99 -12.68
CA ALA A 73 -9.49 31.26 -13.53
C ALA A 73 -10.62 30.65 -12.69
N PHE A 74 -11.67 30.14 -13.35
CA PHE A 74 -12.84 29.59 -12.67
C PHE A 74 -13.35 28.29 -13.32
N GLU A 75 -13.91 27.42 -12.49
CA GLU A 75 -14.52 26.14 -12.89
C GLU A 75 -16.05 26.24 -12.94
N GLN A 76 -16.71 25.16 -13.40
CA GLN A 76 -18.16 25.02 -13.33
C GLN A 76 -18.63 25.20 -11.88
N GLY A 77 -19.56 26.12 -11.66
CA GLY A 77 -20.06 26.46 -10.31
C GLY A 77 -19.52 27.75 -9.71
N TRP A 78 -18.85 28.62 -10.50
CA TRP A 78 -18.37 29.95 -10.07
C TRP A 78 -17.32 29.90 -8.96
N MET A 79 -16.51 28.84 -8.98
CA MET A 79 -15.44 28.61 -8.04
C MET A 79 -14.10 28.95 -8.69
N PHE A 80 -13.26 29.68 -7.99
CA PHE A 80 -11.99 30.15 -8.52
C PHE A 80 -10.85 29.18 -8.24
N TYR A 81 -9.85 29.22 -9.11
CA TYR A 81 -8.57 28.58 -8.89
C TYR A 81 -7.42 29.42 -9.46
N LEU A 82 -6.24 29.28 -8.85
CA LEU A 82 -5.00 29.86 -9.34
C LEU A 82 -3.79 29.09 -8.78
N THR A 83 -2.63 29.29 -9.37
CA THR A 83 -1.39 28.62 -8.97
C THR A 83 -0.28 29.64 -8.78
N LYS A 84 0.43 29.60 -7.65
CA LYS A 84 1.68 30.35 -7.43
C LYS A 84 2.85 29.37 -7.39
N SER A 85 3.95 29.66 -8.07
CA SER A 85 5.13 28.80 -8.12
C SER A 85 6.43 29.60 -8.06
N VAL A 86 7.49 29.00 -7.51
CA VAL A 86 8.80 29.65 -7.39
C VAL A 86 9.92 28.60 -7.58
N PRO A 87 10.99 28.92 -8.32
CA PRO A 87 12.16 28.05 -8.37
C PRO A 87 12.80 27.96 -6.97
N PHE A 88 13.17 26.76 -6.54
CA PHE A 88 13.82 26.53 -5.26
C PHE A 88 14.75 25.32 -5.31
N LYS A 89 15.69 25.27 -4.36
CA LYS A 89 16.54 24.10 -4.10
C LYS A 89 16.21 23.54 -2.72
N PRO A 90 15.57 22.38 -2.61
CA PRO A 90 15.27 21.77 -1.32
C PRO A 90 16.55 21.59 -0.49
N GLN A 91 16.54 22.05 0.76
CA GLN A 91 17.64 21.90 1.71
C GLN A 91 17.22 21.04 2.89
N GLN A 92 18.17 20.27 3.42
CA GLN A 92 17.91 19.43 4.59
C GLN A 92 17.71 20.30 5.83
N GLY A 93 16.61 20.07 6.56
CA GLY A 93 16.28 20.83 7.78
C GLY A 93 15.69 22.22 7.54
N LYS A 94 15.37 22.56 6.28
CA LYS A 94 14.64 23.76 5.91
C LYS A 94 13.17 23.44 5.70
N GLU A 95 12.29 24.34 6.13
CA GLU A 95 10.86 24.20 5.95
C GLU A 95 10.36 25.11 4.83
N TYR A 96 9.53 24.56 3.95
CA TYR A 96 8.95 25.29 2.83
C TYR A 96 7.44 25.31 2.99
N ILE A 97 6.83 26.50 2.97
CA ILE A 97 5.43 26.70 3.35
C ILE A 97 4.70 27.48 2.26
N CYS A 98 3.49 27.07 1.92
CA CYS A 98 2.52 27.93 1.26
C CYS A 98 1.56 28.51 2.30
N LYS A 99 1.54 29.83 2.41
CA LYS A 99 0.60 30.56 3.26
C LYS A 99 -0.46 31.19 2.38
N VAL A 100 -1.72 30.82 2.62
CA VAL A 100 -2.87 31.26 1.85
C VAL A 100 -3.78 32.08 2.75
N ARG A 101 -4.05 33.33 2.35
CA ARG A 101 -5.02 34.21 2.98
C ARG A 101 -6.23 34.34 2.07
N HIS A 102 -7.37 33.83 2.50
CA HIS A 102 -8.65 34.02 1.83
C HIS A 102 -9.57 34.79 2.76
N MET A 103 -9.95 36.00 2.35
CA MET A 103 -10.69 36.95 3.20
C MET A 103 -9.99 37.20 4.56
N GLN A 104 -10.63 36.81 5.67
CA GLN A 104 -10.12 36.95 7.04
C GLN A 104 -9.43 35.69 7.58
N LYS A 105 -9.39 34.60 6.80
CA LYS A 105 -8.81 33.32 7.22
C LYS A 105 -7.45 33.13 6.57
N THR A 106 -6.45 32.88 7.39
CA THR A 106 -5.11 32.50 6.94
C THR A 106 -4.86 31.04 7.31
N GLN A 107 -4.35 30.28 6.35
CA GLN A 107 -3.99 28.88 6.51
C GLN A 107 -2.58 28.68 5.96
N THR A 108 -1.81 27.82 6.60
CA THR A 108 -0.43 27.50 6.24
C THR A 108 -0.32 26.01 5.93
N PHE A 109 0.37 25.71 4.82
CA PHE A 109 0.50 24.37 4.29
C PHE A 109 1.97 24.08 4.04
N VAL A 110 2.52 23.10 4.75
CA VAL A 110 3.93 22.72 4.64
C VAL A 110 4.10 21.82 3.42
N TRP A 111 5.13 22.08 2.61
CA TRP A 111 5.58 21.14 1.59
C TRP A 111 6.34 19.99 2.26
N PRO A 112 5.82 18.76 2.22
CA PRO A 112 6.54 17.63 2.77
C PRO A 112 7.74 17.34 1.86
N ALA A 113 8.95 17.62 2.35
CA ALA A 113 10.19 17.23 1.67
C ALA A 113 10.36 15.70 1.56
N ARG A 114 9.44 14.92 2.16
CA ARG A 114 9.49 13.46 2.19
C ARG A 114 8.07 12.94 2.19
N ILE A 115 7.69 12.21 1.12
CA ILE A 115 6.88 10.98 1.16
C ILE A 115 6.50 10.55 -0.28
N LEU A 116 6.50 11.45 -1.27
CA LEU A 116 6.36 11.06 -2.68
C LEU A 116 7.48 11.68 -3.54
N PRO A 117 8.23 10.88 -4.30
CA PRO A 117 9.38 11.33 -5.08
C PRO A 117 8.99 12.10 -6.33
N SER A 118 7.72 12.47 -6.57
CA SER A 118 7.31 13.58 -7.44
C SER A 118 5.79 13.73 -7.47
N TRP A 119 5.28 14.89 -7.91
CA TRP A 119 3.86 15.05 -8.26
C TRP A 119 3.44 14.24 -9.48
N LEU A 120 4.40 13.79 -10.29
CA LEU A 120 4.15 12.81 -11.32
C LEU A 120 3.61 11.49 -10.72
N GLU A 121 4.15 11.04 -9.58
CA GLU A 121 3.65 9.85 -8.89
C GLU A 121 2.29 10.06 -8.25
N VAL A 122 2.01 11.25 -7.71
CA VAL A 122 0.68 11.61 -7.20
C VAL A 122 -0.34 11.55 -8.34
N ARG A 123 -0.06 12.22 -9.47
CA ARG A 123 -0.93 12.23 -10.65
C ARG A 123 -1.07 10.85 -11.28
N CYS A 124 0.00 10.06 -11.34
CA CYS A 124 -0.07 8.66 -11.75
C CYS A 124 -1.00 7.88 -10.82
N THR A 125 -0.88 8.04 -9.50
CA THR A 125 -1.73 7.33 -8.54
C THR A 125 -3.19 7.75 -8.67
N GLU A 126 -3.48 9.05 -8.84
CA GLU A 126 -4.84 9.58 -9.13
C GLU A 126 -5.40 9.02 -10.45
N MET A 127 -4.58 8.96 -11.50
CA MET A 127 -4.97 8.40 -12.80
C MET A 127 -5.28 6.90 -12.70
N HIS A 128 -4.48 6.14 -11.95
CA HIS A 128 -4.73 4.72 -11.69
C HIS A 128 -6.01 4.51 -10.87
N ALA A 129 -6.26 5.39 -9.89
CA ALA A 129 -7.51 5.42 -9.11
C ALA A 129 -8.73 5.64 -10.01
N ALA A 130 -8.66 6.61 -10.92
CA ALA A 130 -9.72 6.90 -11.89
C ALA A 130 -9.95 5.73 -12.86
N ALA A 131 -8.93 4.92 -13.14
CA ALA A 131 -9.02 3.67 -13.90
C ALA A 131 -9.51 2.47 -13.07
N GLY A 132 -9.93 2.67 -11.81
CA GLY A 132 -10.47 1.63 -10.93
C GLY A 132 -9.42 0.76 -10.23
N LYS A 133 -8.14 1.13 -10.29
CA LYS A 133 -7.06 0.44 -9.56
C LYS A 133 -6.92 1.00 -8.14
N SER A 134 -6.40 0.19 -7.21
CA SER A 134 -6.21 0.61 -5.82
C SER A 134 -5.07 1.62 -5.70
N PRO A 135 -5.34 2.87 -5.25
CA PRO A 135 -4.31 3.90 -5.07
C PRO A 135 -3.21 3.45 -4.10
N THR A 136 -3.61 2.77 -3.03
CA THR A 136 -2.70 2.22 -2.03
C THR A 136 -1.80 1.13 -2.61
N HIS A 137 -2.34 0.28 -3.49
CA HIS A 137 -1.55 -0.75 -4.17
C HIS A 137 -0.50 -0.14 -5.09
N GLU A 138 -0.88 0.85 -5.90
CA GLU A 138 0.05 1.52 -6.83
C GLU A 138 1.13 2.31 -6.09
N LEU A 139 0.77 2.98 -4.99
CA LEU A 139 1.72 3.69 -4.15
C LEU A 139 2.72 2.72 -3.49
N LEU A 140 2.24 1.61 -2.94
CA LEU A 140 3.12 0.57 -2.37
C LEU A 140 3.99 -0.11 -3.44
N TRP A 141 3.45 -0.31 -4.64
CA TRP A 141 4.18 -0.87 -5.78
C TRP A 141 5.30 0.07 -6.24
N SER A 142 5.01 1.36 -6.43
CA SER A 142 6.01 2.38 -6.76
C SER A 142 7.09 2.48 -5.69
N TRP A 143 6.69 2.49 -4.42
CA TRP A 143 7.60 2.51 -3.28
C TRP A 143 8.53 1.29 -3.26
N ALA A 144 8.00 0.09 -3.54
CA ALA A 144 8.79 -1.15 -3.60
C ALA A 144 9.84 -1.16 -4.73
N GLN A 145 9.58 -0.47 -5.84
CA GLN A 145 10.53 -0.34 -6.97
C GLN A 145 11.70 0.62 -6.67
N GLN A 146 11.62 1.40 -5.60
CA GLN A 146 12.63 2.41 -5.25
C GLN A 146 13.72 1.89 -4.29
N ASN A 147 13.82 0.57 -4.08
CA ASN A 147 14.79 -0.07 -3.17
C ASN A 147 14.79 0.56 -1.76
N LYS A 148 13.63 0.94 -1.24
CA LYS A 148 13.49 1.50 0.10
C LYS A 148 13.62 0.42 1.15
N THR A 149 14.28 0.73 2.26
CA THR A 149 14.53 -0.24 3.34
C THR A 149 13.39 -0.27 4.36
N LEU A 150 13.31 -1.34 5.16
CA LEU A 150 12.42 -1.38 6.32
C LEU A 150 12.69 -0.21 7.29
N ALA A 151 13.94 0.23 7.39
CA ALA A 151 14.32 1.40 8.20
C ALA A 151 13.71 2.70 7.64
N ASP A 152 13.62 2.84 6.33
CA ASP A 152 12.97 4.00 5.71
C ASP A 152 11.45 4.00 5.97
N LEU A 153 10.81 2.83 5.93
CA LEU A 153 9.40 2.68 6.31
C LEU A 153 9.18 3.03 7.79
N MET A 154 10.03 2.54 8.68
CA MET A 154 9.91 2.83 10.12
C MET A 154 10.05 4.33 10.40
N ARG A 155 11.03 5.01 9.79
CA ARG A 155 11.17 6.48 9.93
C ARG A 155 9.91 7.22 9.45
N VAL A 156 9.37 6.81 8.30
CA VAL A 156 8.13 7.41 7.77
C VAL A 156 6.95 7.21 8.71
N LEU A 157 6.80 6.02 9.29
CA LEU A 157 5.72 5.75 10.25
C LEU A 157 5.90 6.52 11.56
N GLU A 158 7.15 6.75 11.99
CA GLU A 158 7.48 7.58 13.15
C GLU A 158 7.14 9.05 12.91
N ASP A 159 7.58 9.59 11.78
CA ASP A 159 7.34 10.97 11.38
C ASP A 159 5.83 11.27 11.19
N MET A 160 5.05 10.29 10.72
CA MET A 160 3.60 10.41 10.59
C MET A 160 2.82 10.18 11.90
N GLY A 161 3.50 9.88 13.01
CA GLY A 161 2.86 9.60 14.30
C GLY A 161 2.04 8.29 14.31
N HIS A 162 2.31 7.37 13.39
CA HIS A 162 1.65 6.06 13.32
C HIS A 162 2.32 5.04 14.24
N TYR A 163 2.36 5.38 15.53
CA TYR A 163 3.07 4.59 16.55
C TYR A 163 2.55 3.15 16.69
N ARG A 164 1.25 2.91 16.44
CA ARG A 164 0.70 1.53 16.42
C ARG A 164 1.28 0.68 15.30
N ALA A 165 1.47 1.26 14.10
CA ALA A 165 2.08 0.54 12.98
C ALA A 165 3.57 0.32 13.23
N LEU A 166 4.26 1.31 13.80
CA LEU A 166 5.65 1.20 14.25
C LEU A 166 5.86 0.08 15.27
N GLU A 167 4.96 -0.06 16.24
CA GLU A 167 5.06 -1.04 17.33
C GLU A 167 5.06 -2.49 16.80
N ILE A 168 4.32 -2.73 15.71
CA ILE A 168 4.32 -4.02 15.00
C ILE A 168 5.73 -4.33 14.49
N PHE A 169 6.42 -3.34 13.89
CA PHE A 169 7.77 -3.53 13.35
C PHE A 169 8.83 -3.60 14.47
N ARG A 170 8.70 -2.80 15.54
CA ARG A 170 9.61 -2.85 16.70
C ARG A 170 9.51 -4.19 17.45
N SER A 171 8.32 -4.78 17.52
CA SER A 171 8.13 -6.10 18.17
C SER A 171 8.86 -7.25 17.45
N TYR A 172 9.18 -7.07 16.16
CA TYR A 172 9.84 -8.09 15.34
C TYR A 172 11.31 -8.29 15.73
N ASP A 173 12.01 -7.23 16.15
CA ASP A 173 13.41 -7.34 16.59
C ASP A 173 13.53 -8.14 17.90
N SER A 174 12.51 -8.13 18.76
CA SER A 174 12.48 -8.93 19.99
C SER A 174 12.39 -10.45 19.73
N TYR A 175 11.98 -10.89 18.54
CA TYR A 175 11.86 -12.30 18.19
C TYR A 175 13.17 -12.92 17.68
N LYS A 176 14.20 -12.11 17.37
CA LYS A 176 15.51 -12.62 16.96
C LYS A 176 16.37 -13.16 18.11
N ASP A 177 16.08 -12.74 19.34
CA ASP A 177 16.86 -13.11 20.54
C ASP A 177 16.28 -14.30 21.31
N ALA A 178 15.21 -14.93 20.82
CA ALA A 178 14.73 -16.18 21.41
C ALA A 178 15.76 -17.30 21.18
N PRO A 179 16.21 -18.03 22.23
CA PRO A 179 17.20 -19.07 22.08
C PRO A 179 16.70 -20.13 21.09
N ARG A 180 17.42 -20.30 19.97
CA ARG A 180 17.30 -21.49 19.14
C ARG A 180 17.62 -22.69 20.03
N SER A 181 16.62 -23.50 20.33
CA SER A 181 16.81 -24.81 20.95
C SER A 181 17.64 -25.69 20.01
N SER A 182 18.95 -25.58 20.13
CA SER A 182 19.94 -26.52 19.62
C SER A 182 19.91 -27.79 20.46
N SER A 183 18.96 -28.67 20.17
CA SER A 183 19.07 -30.09 20.50
C SER A 183 19.46 -30.86 19.25
N VAL A 184 20.69 -30.64 18.79
CA VAL A 184 21.43 -31.65 18.04
C VAL A 184 21.94 -32.64 19.08
N GLN A 185 21.25 -33.76 19.24
CA GLN A 185 21.84 -34.94 19.86
C GLN A 185 21.89 -36.05 18.83
N ASN A 186 23.12 -36.47 18.56
CA ASN A 186 23.52 -37.60 17.75
C ASN A 186 22.75 -38.85 18.15
N ILE A 187 22.13 -39.51 17.17
CA ILE A 187 21.78 -40.92 17.26
C ILE A 187 22.38 -41.62 16.03
N SER A 188 23.18 -42.61 16.36
CA SER A 188 23.97 -43.53 15.55
C SER A 188 23.22 -44.12 14.36
N GLN A 189 23.96 -44.37 13.27
CA GLN A 189 23.53 -45.25 12.18
C GLN A 189 23.06 -46.61 12.73
N PRO A 190 22.06 -47.24 12.07
CA PRO A 190 22.22 -48.63 11.67
C PRO A 190 21.94 -48.85 10.17
N GLN A 191 22.95 -49.45 9.54
CA GLN A 191 22.94 -50.56 8.58
C GLN A 191 21.86 -50.69 7.49
N ASN A 192 22.40 -50.94 6.29
CA ASN A 192 21.81 -51.55 5.10
C ASN A 192 20.60 -52.46 5.36
N ASP A 193 19.49 -52.13 4.70
CA ASP A 193 18.65 -53.12 4.00
C ASP A 193 17.92 -52.44 2.84
N LYS A 194 17.96 -53.07 1.66
CA LYS A 194 17.11 -52.81 0.49
C LYS A 194 16.46 -54.15 0.11
N PRO A 195 15.33 -54.18 -0.63
CA PRO A 195 14.24 -53.22 -0.71
C PRO A 195 12.87 -53.92 -0.48
N ARG A 196 11.83 -53.17 -0.10
CA ARG A 196 10.44 -53.56 -0.40
C ARG A 196 9.84 -52.53 -1.34
N GLN A 197 9.57 -53.00 -2.56
CA GLN A 197 8.71 -52.33 -3.52
C GLN A 197 7.31 -52.26 -2.94
N ASP A 198 6.83 -51.06 -2.68
CA ASP A 198 5.42 -50.75 -2.86
C ASP A 198 5.35 -49.59 -3.85
N SER A 199 4.91 -49.94 -5.05
CA SER A 199 4.32 -49.07 -6.03
C SER A 199 3.14 -48.34 -5.40
N ASP A 200 3.13 -47.01 -5.40
CA ASP A 200 1.96 -46.27 -5.88
C ASP A 200 2.23 -44.76 -6.01
N LEU A 201 2.18 -44.33 -7.28
CA LEU A 201 1.71 -43.05 -7.79
C LEU A 201 2.49 -41.77 -7.41
N ASN A 202 3.40 -41.42 -8.33
CA ASN A 202 4.02 -40.11 -8.51
C ASN A 202 2.97 -38.98 -8.48
N HIS A 203 2.94 -38.22 -7.38
CA HIS A 203 2.31 -36.89 -7.34
C HIS A 203 3.45 -35.86 -7.40
N GLU A 204 3.74 -35.37 -8.61
CA GLU A 204 4.94 -34.56 -8.86
C GLU A 204 4.89 -33.23 -8.12
N CYS A 205 5.91 -33.01 -7.29
CA CYS A 205 6.22 -31.69 -6.76
C CYS A 205 6.84 -30.85 -7.88
N VAL A 206 6.23 -29.68 -8.15
CA VAL A 206 6.61 -28.81 -9.27
C VAL A 206 7.73 -27.87 -8.81
N PHE A 207 8.96 -28.37 -8.68
CA PHE A 207 10.15 -27.52 -8.49
C PHE A 207 11.04 -27.58 -9.72
N GLY A 208 11.50 -26.43 -10.21
CA GLY A 208 12.37 -26.33 -11.38
C GLY A 208 13.73 -27.00 -11.15
N GLU A 209 14.40 -27.40 -12.23
CA GLU A 209 15.72 -28.04 -12.21
C GLU A 209 16.80 -27.07 -11.68
N GLY A 210 16.99 -27.05 -10.36
CA GLY A 210 18.04 -26.29 -9.68
C GLY A 210 17.91 -26.46 -8.16
N LYS A 211 18.99 -26.94 -7.51
CA LYS A 211 19.13 -27.24 -6.06
C LYS A 211 17.79 -27.55 -5.36
N ARG A 212 17.31 -28.80 -5.50
CA ARG A 212 16.07 -29.30 -4.90
C ARG A 212 16.05 -29.11 -3.37
N LYS A 213 15.40 -28.06 -2.86
CA LYS A 213 14.81 -28.11 -1.52
C LYS A 213 13.71 -29.18 -1.59
N LYS A 214 13.87 -30.27 -0.83
CA LYS A 214 12.85 -31.35 -0.77
C LYS A 214 11.57 -30.74 -0.20
N ALA A 215 10.43 -30.99 -0.84
CA ALA A 215 9.13 -30.56 -0.32
C ALA A 215 8.95 -31.08 1.11
N TRP A 216 8.53 -30.20 2.02
CA TRP A 216 8.32 -30.55 3.43
C TRP A 216 7.15 -31.53 3.63
N LEU A 217 6.21 -31.51 2.68
CA LEU A 217 4.95 -32.26 2.67
C LEU A 217 4.77 -32.97 1.32
N THR A 218 3.92 -33.99 1.31
CA THR A 218 3.33 -34.61 0.13
C THR A 218 1.92 -34.08 -0.09
N TYR A 219 1.41 -34.16 -1.31
CA TYR A 219 0.04 -33.70 -1.58
C TYR A 219 -1.03 -34.53 -0.85
N SER A 220 -0.77 -35.81 -0.60
CA SER A 220 -1.61 -36.66 0.24
C SER A 220 -1.72 -36.13 1.67
N GLU A 221 -0.61 -35.70 2.28
CA GLU A 221 -0.61 -35.03 3.60
C GLU A 221 -1.37 -33.70 3.56
N VAL A 222 -1.30 -32.97 2.43
CA VAL A 222 -2.07 -31.74 2.22
C VAL A 222 -3.58 -32.02 2.21
N LYS A 223 -4.04 -33.03 1.44
CA LYS A 223 -5.46 -33.44 1.42
C LYS A 223 -5.92 -33.86 2.82
N VAL A 224 -5.16 -34.72 3.51
CA VAL A 224 -5.51 -35.18 4.85
C VAL A 224 -5.56 -34.02 5.84
N GLY A 225 -4.52 -33.19 5.87
CA GLY A 225 -4.41 -32.09 6.83
C GLY A 225 -5.46 -30.99 6.63
N THR A 226 -5.98 -30.84 5.42
CA THR A 226 -7.07 -29.89 5.09
C THR A 226 -8.46 -30.53 5.08
N ARG A 227 -8.60 -31.80 5.48
CA ARG A 227 -9.85 -32.57 5.38
C ARG A 227 -10.46 -32.50 3.97
N ASN A 228 -9.62 -32.68 2.96
CA ASN A 228 -9.94 -32.54 1.55
C ASN A 228 -10.48 -31.14 1.21
N PHE A 229 -9.76 -30.10 1.67
CA PHE A 229 -10.14 -28.69 1.47
C PHE A 229 -11.54 -28.34 2.01
N HIS A 230 -11.86 -28.83 3.21
CA HIS A 230 -13.15 -28.59 3.85
C HIS A 230 -13.35 -27.11 4.17
N GLN A 231 -14.56 -26.58 3.98
CA GLN A 231 -14.84 -25.15 4.16
C GLN A 231 -14.64 -24.64 5.59
N ASP A 232 -14.87 -25.47 6.61
CA ASP A 232 -14.55 -25.13 8.02
C ASP A 232 -13.08 -24.79 8.27
N LEU A 233 -12.18 -25.21 7.37
CA LEU A 233 -10.76 -24.94 7.45
C LEU A 233 -10.33 -23.76 6.55
N LYS A 234 -11.26 -23.13 5.85
CA LYS A 234 -10.99 -21.93 5.05
C LYS A 234 -10.76 -20.74 5.97
N ILE A 235 -9.59 -20.13 5.84
CA ILE A 235 -9.17 -18.96 6.63
C ILE A 235 -9.14 -17.68 5.79
N GLY A 236 -9.40 -17.78 4.50
CA GLY A 236 -9.45 -16.62 3.62
C GLY A 236 -9.58 -17.00 2.15
N GLY A 237 -9.59 -15.99 1.29
CA GLY A 237 -9.62 -16.18 -0.14
C GLY A 237 -9.71 -14.87 -0.88
N ASN A 238 -9.48 -14.96 -2.18
CA ASN A 238 -9.66 -13.87 -3.12
C ASN A 238 -10.38 -14.40 -4.37
N ALA A 239 -10.45 -13.59 -5.43
CA ALA A 239 -11.09 -13.98 -6.69
C ALA A 239 -10.42 -15.19 -7.39
N PHE A 240 -9.17 -15.50 -7.06
CA PHE A 240 -8.34 -16.47 -7.81
C PHE A 240 -7.88 -17.66 -6.98
N ALA A 241 -7.91 -17.55 -5.66
CA ALA A 241 -7.44 -18.59 -4.75
C ALA A 241 -8.23 -18.57 -3.44
N GLU A 242 -8.28 -19.72 -2.80
CA GLU A 242 -8.80 -19.93 -1.45
C GLU A 242 -7.65 -20.36 -0.55
N VAL A 243 -7.71 -19.95 0.70
CA VAL A 243 -6.66 -20.22 1.68
C VAL A 243 -7.22 -21.09 2.77
N TYR A 244 -6.63 -22.28 2.94
CA TYR A 244 -7.04 -23.28 3.92
C TYR A 244 -5.96 -23.47 4.97
N LYS A 245 -6.37 -23.69 6.22
CA LYS A 245 -5.51 -24.14 7.29
C LYS A 245 -5.42 -25.66 7.28
N GLY A 246 -4.22 -26.18 7.21
CA GLY A 246 -3.93 -27.60 7.33
C GLY A 246 -3.21 -27.94 8.64
N LYS A 247 -3.26 -29.20 9.05
CA LYS A 247 -2.54 -29.71 10.21
C LYS A 247 -1.85 -31.03 9.89
N ARG A 248 -0.55 -31.15 10.23
CA ARG A 248 0.21 -32.41 10.19
C ARG A 248 0.82 -32.66 11.56
N GLY A 249 0.37 -33.71 12.24
CA GLY A 249 0.78 -33.96 13.63
C GLY A 249 0.42 -32.75 14.51
N ASN A 250 1.43 -32.12 15.12
CA ASN A 250 1.26 -30.90 15.92
C ASN A 250 1.56 -29.60 15.15
N GLU A 251 2.02 -29.69 13.90
CA GLU A 251 2.35 -28.53 13.08
C GLU A 251 1.14 -28.07 12.26
N ASN A 252 0.91 -26.76 12.22
CA ASN A 252 -0.07 -26.16 11.33
C ASN A 252 0.64 -25.63 10.07
N PHE A 253 -0.05 -25.74 8.94
CA PHE A 253 0.40 -25.19 7.66
C PHE A 253 -0.76 -24.46 6.97
N VAL A 254 -0.43 -23.70 5.92
CA VAL A 254 -1.39 -22.98 5.10
C VAL A 254 -1.30 -23.48 3.68
N VAL A 255 -2.46 -23.65 3.05
CA VAL A 255 -2.57 -24.09 1.65
C VAL A 255 -3.32 -23.02 0.87
N LYS A 256 -2.65 -22.45 -0.13
CA LYS A 256 -3.27 -21.58 -1.13
C LYS A 256 -3.69 -22.45 -2.31
N LEU A 257 -4.99 -22.71 -2.42
CA LEU A 257 -5.60 -23.49 -3.48
C LEU A 257 -6.12 -22.55 -4.58
N PHE A 258 -5.64 -22.69 -5.81
CA PHE A 258 -6.11 -21.86 -6.92
C PHE A 258 -7.49 -22.33 -7.41
N LYS A 259 -8.41 -21.37 -7.60
CA LYS A 259 -9.79 -21.65 -8.02
C LYS A 259 -9.85 -21.97 -9.50
N GLN A 260 -10.52 -23.07 -9.85
CA GLN A 260 -10.66 -23.52 -11.24
C GLN A 260 -12.08 -23.23 -11.77
N GLU A 261 -12.44 -21.95 -11.89
CA GLU A 261 -13.80 -21.55 -12.27
C GLU A 261 -14.05 -21.62 -13.78
N ASN A 262 -13.01 -21.62 -14.65
CA ASN A 262 -13.19 -21.67 -16.11
C ASN A 262 -11.97 -22.19 -16.90
N LYS A 263 -12.20 -23.11 -17.86
CA LYS A 263 -11.17 -23.64 -18.80
C LYS A 263 -10.52 -22.62 -19.73
N LYS A 264 -10.96 -21.36 -19.77
CA LYS A 264 -10.25 -20.28 -20.50
C LYS A 264 -9.23 -19.55 -19.64
N SER A 265 -9.33 -19.67 -18.32
CA SER A 265 -8.49 -18.96 -17.33
C SER A 265 -7.29 -19.78 -16.84
N TRP A 266 -7.20 -21.08 -17.17
CA TRP A 266 -6.16 -21.97 -16.64
C TRP A 266 -4.74 -21.49 -16.98
N LYS A 267 -4.49 -20.96 -18.18
CA LYS A 267 -3.16 -20.43 -18.56
C LYS A 267 -2.73 -19.30 -17.63
N VAL A 268 -3.66 -18.41 -17.28
CA VAL A 268 -3.40 -17.28 -16.39
C VAL A 268 -3.15 -17.75 -14.96
N LEU A 269 -3.89 -18.75 -14.48
CA LEU A 269 -3.69 -19.35 -13.17
C LEU A 269 -2.38 -20.13 -13.10
N TRP A 270 -2.05 -20.88 -14.14
CA TRP A 270 -0.79 -21.61 -14.29
C TRP A 270 0.40 -20.66 -14.26
N GLU A 271 0.38 -19.57 -15.04
CA GLU A 271 1.49 -18.61 -15.00
C GLU A 271 1.64 -17.96 -13.63
N ARG A 272 0.54 -17.69 -12.91
CA ARG A 272 0.62 -17.17 -11.54
C ARG A 272 1.24 -18.17 -10.58
N PHE A 273 0.80 -19.42 -10.64
CA PHE A 273 1.36 -20.52 -9.86
C PHE A 273 2.87 -20.71 -10.15
N ARG A 274 3.23 -20.79 -11.44
CA ARG A 274 4.61 -20.95 -11.92
C ARG A 274 5.49 -19.79 -11.47
N THR A 275 5.05 -18.55 -11.69
CA THR A 275 5.78 -17.34 -11.30
C THR A 275 6.04 -17.31 -9.79
N GLU A 276 5.05 -17.66 -8.98
CA GLU A 276 5.17 -17.64 -7.51
C GLU A 276 6.18 -18.70 -7.03
N ILE A 277 6.18 -19.90 -7.64
CA ILE A 277 7.20 -20.92 -7.38
C ILE A 277 8.59 -20.41 -7.77
N GLU A 278 8.75 -19.89 -8.99
CA GLU A 278 10.06 -19.43 -9.49
C GLU A 278 10.66 -18.35 -8.59
N VAL A 279 9.86 -17.36 -8.20
CA VAL A 279 10.33 -16.27 -7.33
C VAL A 279 10.69 -16.78 -5.94
N LEU A 280 9.85 -17.63 -5.34
CA LEU A 280 10.03 -18.08 -3.96
C LEU A 280 11.05 -19.22 -3.81
N GLN A 281 11.25 -20.04 -4.84
CA GLN A 281 12.24 -21.12 -4.82
C GLN A 281 13.67 -20.59 -4.65
N PHE A 282 13.96 -19.38 -5.15
CA PHE A 282 15.28 -18.74 -5.03
C PHE A 282 15.34 -17.66 -3.94
N SER A 283 14.25 -17.41 -3.22
CA SER A 283 14.18 -16.41 -2.15
C SER A 283 14.41 -17.07 -0.79
N ASP A 284 15.55 -16.77 -0.16
CA ASP A 284 15.83 -17.12 1.23
C ASP A 284 16.11 -15.84 2.02
N HIS A 285 15.07 -15.29 2.65
CA HIS A 285 15.15 -14.04 3.38
C HIS A 285 14.21 -14.07 4.59
N PRO A 286 14.62 -13.57 5.78
CA PRO A 286 13.82 -13.62 7.01
C PRO A 286 12.49 -12.88 6.94
N ASN A 287 12.25 -12.04 5.93
CA ASN A 287 11.01 -11.29 5.74
C ASN A 287 10.21 -11.71 4.49
N ILE A 288 10.59 -12.81 3.84
CA ILE A 288 9.84 -13.41 2.74
C ILE A 288 9.32 -14.76 3.22
N LEU A 289 8.03 -15.02 3.00
CA LEU A 289 7.40 -16.26 3.46
C LEU A 289 7.99 -17.45 2.68
N GLU A 290 8.57 -18.41 3.40
CA GLU A 290 9.16 -19.60 2.79
C GLU A 290 8.09 -20.48 2.14
N LEU A 291 8.33 -20.90 0.90
CA LEU A 291 7.50 -21.88 0.20
C LEU A 291 7.93 -23.30 0.61
N TRP A 292 7.02 -24.06 1.22
CA TRP A 292 7.26 -25.45 1.63
C TRP A 292 7.04 -26.47 0.51
N GLY A 293 6.21 -26.13 -0.48
CA GLY A 293 5.88 -27.02 -1.60
C GLY A 293 4.88 -26.42 -2.58
N GLY A 294 4.96 -26.87 -3.84
CA GLY A 294 3.97 -26.63 -4.88
C GLY A 294 3.52 -27.96 -5.50
N PHE A 295 2.20 -28.18 -5.56
CA PHE A 295 1.61 -29.42 -6.05
C PHE A 295 0.61 -29.15 -7.17
N SER A 296 0.61 -30.03 -8.17
CA SER A 296 -0.38 -30.09 -9.23
C SER A 296 -0.94 -31.51 -9.34
N GLU A 297 -2.24 -31.70 -9.06
CA GLU A 297 -2.95 -32.96 -9.32
C GLU A 297 -4.31 -32.62 -9.94
N ASP A 298 -4.71 -33.36 -10.99
CA ASP A 298 -6.00 -33.19 -11.67
C ASP A 298 -6.33 -31.73 -12.05
N GLU A 299 -5.33 -31.01 -12.58
CA GLU A 299 -5.42 -29.58 -12.92
C GLU A 299 -5.70 -28.63 -11.74
N ARG A 300 -5.60 -29.12 -10.49
CA ARG A 300 -5.64 -28.29 -9.28
C ARG A 300 -4.22 -27.94 -8.87
N TYR A 301 -3.99 -26.65 -8.69
CA TYR A 301 -2.70 -26.12 -8.25
C TYR A 301 -2.81 -25.65 -6.80
N CYS A 302 -1.86 -26.04 -5.97
CA CYS A 302 -1.76 -25.51 -4.63
C CYS A 302 -0.33 -25.24 -4.19
N LEU A 303 -0.19 -24.20 -3.37
CA LEU A 303 1.07 -23.81 -2.74
C LEU A 303 0.93 -23.96 -1.23
N VAL A 304 1.98 -24.45 -0.59
CA VAL A 304 2.00 -24.75 0.85
C VAL A 304 3.04 -23.89 1.55
N TYR A 305 2.63 -23.32 2.69
CA TYR A 305 3.39 -22.37 3.48
C TYR A 305 3.32 -22.70 4.96
N PRO A 306 4.28 -22.22 5.77
CA PRO A 306 4.16 -22.25 7.22
C PRO A 306 2.93 -21.45 7.70
N PHE A 307 2.29 -21.91 8.76
CA PHE A 307 1.19 -21.17 9.37
C PHE A 307 1.70 -19.95 10.14
N MET A 308 1.18 -18.77 9.79
CA MET A 308 1.49 -17.51 10.45
C MET A 308 0.43 -17.20 11.51
N PRO A 309 0.72 -17.35 12.82
CA PRO A 309 -0.29 -17.22 13.88
C PRO A 309 -0.88 -15.81 14.00
N ASN A 310 -0.12 -14.79 13.57
CA ASN A 310 -0.57 -13.39 13.60
C ASN A 310 -1.43 -12.98 12.40
N GLY A 311 -1.70 -13.90 11.46
CA GLY A 311 -2.50 -13.61 10.28
C GLY A 311 -1.87 -12.57 9.34
N SER A 312 -2.69 -11.94 8.51
CA SER A 312 -2.21 -10.89 7.59
C SER A 312 -2.14 -9.53 8.27
N LEU A 313 -1.23 -8.69 7.79
CA LEU A 313 -1.11 -7.29 8.23
C LEU A 313 -2.46 -6.54 8.07
N PHE A 314 -3.21 -6.83 7.00
CA PHE A 314 -4.53 -6.24 6.77
C PHE A 314 -5.49 -6.50 7.94
N HIS A 315 -5.60 -7.75 8.42
CA HIS A 315 -6.47 -8.07 9.56
C HIS A 315 -6.04 -7.32 10.83
N LYS A 316 -4.72 -7.22 11.06
CA LYS A 316 -4.16 -6.52 12.23
C LYS A 316 -4.41 -5.01 12.20
N LEU A 317 -4.31 -4.38 11.02
CA LEU A 317 -4.53 -2.93 10.89
C LEU A 317 -6.01 -2.55 10.98
N HIS A 318 -6.91 -3.43 10.56
CA HIS A 318 -8.35 -3.15 10.51
C HIS A 318 -9.18 -3.78 11.64
N ASN A 319 -8.53 -4.33 12.69
CA ASN A 319 -9.18 -4.97 13.84
C ASN A 319 -10.25 -6.02 13.46
N GLN A 320 -10.04 -6.76 12.37
CA GLN A 320 -10.91 -7.87 12.03
C GLN A 320 -10.48 -9.09 12.84
N VAL A 321 -11.40 -9.59 13.68
CA VAL A 321 -11.17 -10.81 14.46
C VAL A 321 -11.19 -12.00 13.49
N ASN A 322 -10.13 -12.82 13.53
CA ASN A 322 -10.01 -14.06 12.75
C ASN A 322 -11.08 -15.10 13.14
#